data_AF-A0A5C5YSS7-F1
#
_entry.id   AF-A0A5C5YSS7-F1
#
_cell.length_a   1.000
_cell.length_b   1.000
_cell.length_c   1.000
_cell.angle_alpha   90.00
_cell.angle_beta   90.00
_cell.angle_gamma   90.00
#
_symmetry.space_group_name_H-M   'P 1'
#
loop_
_entity.id
_entity.type
_entity.pdbx_description
1 polymer ?
#
loop_
_entity_poly.entity_id
_entity_poly.type
_entity_poly.pdbx_seq_one_letter_code
_entity_poly.pdbx_strand_id
1 'polypeptide(L)'
;MSWTTKLARRSHDPVFLWRVAIGIVAAGLLLSFAAPLLAGLAGQDPLQRCLVESVHNPNHPWRPLERLQLAPNADFYQVLDAAALIARRLDPEGDLPPLGLFDNAAQRWDREAAEIATVMTNSVVGHGSRLSLYRQANRRPPTRYANYALAHCLADDPAAATQRIDLLRAEADQFDSQSARERLVSALAVADRWDELTALADNPDYRPLIPPYALAEQAAERDDWLAVLRQMPALMFQQYAPGPAVLALLTGACWLSFLLHIGRFYQGRVSLWLCLAGVALGVVSVGLTLFFILVQEAGWGLEESNELIPGLKYFILGVGLREELAKLLLLLPLIPWLVSRRSELQALIVSACVGLGFAVEENVGYFGNSLGASSLGRLTMANFLHMSLTGLVGLAVCRACWHPKTLGPEAFAVFGVAVLGHGLYDAFIVLPALNDQWGLVTLLIYIGVVYQFFREFRAANHSESYRLSVSFTFTVGVALVTSATYVYLSSQLGHNAALKLLSAELLSSAILIYLFLREAPDSLIDV
;
A
#
# COMPACT_ATOMS: atom_id res chain seq x y z
N MET A 1 15.28 42.00 -13.63
CA MET A 1 15.60 40.58 -13.33
C MET A 1 14.34 39.75 -13.47
N SER A 2 14.34 38.66 -14.26
CA SER A 2 13.14 37.83 -14.43
C SER A 2 12.74 37.11 -13.13
N TRP A 3 11.46 36.73 -12.97
CA TRP A 3 11.00 35.97 -11.81
C TRP A 3 11.76 34.65 -11.64
N THR A 4 12.12 33.99 -12.75
CA THR A 4 12.89 32.73 -12.73
C THR A 4 14.30 32.91 -12.17
N THR A 5 14.96 34.03 -12.48
CA THR A 5 16.29 34.36 -11.95
C THR A 5 16.21 34.70 -10.45
N LYS A 6 15.14 35.38 -10.02
CA LYS A 6 14.89 35.68 -8.61
C LYS A 6 14.64 34.41 -7.81
N LEU A 7 13.84 33.49 -8.35
CA LEU A 7 13.56 32.19 -7.74
C LEU A 7 14.83 31.34 -7.65
N ALA A 8 15.61 31.26 -8.72
CA ALA A 8 16.91 30.58 -8.75
C ALA A 8 17.82 31.05 -7.60
N ARG A 9 18.03 32.36 -7.48
CA ARG A 9 18.84 32.94 -6.41
C ARG A 9 18.26 32.66 -5.02
N ARG A 10 16.95 32.82 -4.84
CA ARG A 10 16.29 32.63 -3.53
C ARG A 10 16.16 31.16 -3.13
N SER A 11 16.14 30.22 -4.06
CA SER A 11 16.03 28.79 -3.75
C SER A 11 17.23 28.27 -2.93
N HIS A 12 18.35 29.00 -2.93
CA HIS A 12 19.54 28.69 -2.13
C HIS A 12 19.53 29.36 -0.74
N ASP A 13 18.53 30.17 -0.42
CA ASP A 13 18.36 30.81 0.89
C ASP A 13 17.49 29.91 1.80
N PRO A 14 18.04 29.35 2.91
CA PRO A 14 17.30 28.50 3.82
C PRO A 14 16.02 29.16 4.36
N VAL A 15 16.04 30.47 4.62
CA VAL A 15 14.88 31.20 5.15
C VAL A 15 13.76 31.25 4.12
N PHE A 16 14.10 31.45 2.85
CA PHE A 16 13.12 31.42 1.77
C PHE A 16 12.50 30.03 1.60
N LEU A 17 13.32 28.98 1.65
CA LEU A 17 12.88 27.59 1.55
C LEU A 17 11.86 27.23 2.64
N TRP A 18 12.16 27.54 3.91
CA TRP A 18 11.24 27.27 5.01
C TRP A 18 9.93 28.05 4.90
N ARG A 19 9.98 29.32 4.44
CA ARG A 19 8.77 30.11 4.19
C ARG A 19 7.86 29.49 3.13
N VAL A 20 8.45 28.97 2.05
CA VAL A 20 7.69 28.26 0.99
C VAL A 20 7.07 26.97 1.55
N ALA A 21 7.84 26.16 2.27
CA ALA A 21 7.35 24.92 2.87
C ALA A 21 6.19 25.16 3.84
N ILE A 22 6.34 26.12 4.77
CA ILE A 22 5.29 26.51 5.72
C ILE A 22 4.04 27.01 4.97
N GLY A 23 4.22 27.82 3.92
CA GLY A 23 3.11 28.30 3.09
C GLY A 23 2.32 27.18 2.43
N ILE A 24 3.00 26.16 1.90
CA ILE A 24 2.36 24.99 1.27
C ILE A 24 1.57 24.15 2.29
N VAL A 25 2.14 23.92 3.48
CA VAL A 25 1.47 23.16 4.55
C VAL A 25 0.27 23.94 5.09
N ALA A 26 0.41 25.25 5.32
CA ALA A 26 -0.70 26.11 5.73
C ALA A 26 -1.84 26.14 4.70
N ALA A 27 -1.52 26.15 3.40
CA ALA A 27 -2.52 26.06 2.35
C ALA A 27 -3.28 24.71 2.41
N GLY A 28 -2.60 23.59 2.68
CA GLY A 28 -3.24 22.29 2.89
C GLY A 28 -4.18 22.27 4.08
N LEU A 29 -3.75 22.86 5.20
CA LEU A 29 -4.59 23.03 6.39
C LEU A 29 -5.89 23.79 6.04
N LEU A 30 -5.77 24.90 5.31
CA LEU A 30 -6.95 25.68 4.87
C LEU A 30 -7.85 24.89 3.91
N LEU A 31 -7.26 24.20 2.92
CA LEU A 31 -7.99 23.36 1.97
C LEU A 31 -8.72 22.20 2.64
N SER A 32 -8.17 21.67 3.74
CA SER A 32 -8.77 20.56 4.47
C SER A 32 -10.17 20.90 5.01
N PHE A 33 -10.46 22.18 5.34
CA PHE A 33 -11.79 22.61 5.78
C PHE A 33 -12.84 22.56 4.66
N ALA A 34 -12.40 22.65 3.40
CA ALA A 34 -13.25 22.49 2.23
C ALA A 34 -13.36 21.02 1.77
N ALA A 35 -12.46 20.15 2.22
CA ALA A 35 -12.41 18.76 1.79
C ALA A 35 -13.70 17.95 2.08
N PRO A 36 -14.39 18.12 3.23
CA PRO A 36 -15.66 17.44 3.47
C PRO A 36 -16.75 17.80 2.46
N LEU A 37 -16.76 19.05 1.95
CA LEU A 37 -17.72 19.49 0.94
C LEU A 37 -17.47 18.78 -0.41
N LEU A 38 -16.21 18.53 -0.75
CA LEU A 38 -15.82 17.80 -1.95
C LEU A 38 -16.00 16.29 -1.79
N ALA A 39 -15.70 15.75 -0.61
CA ALA A 39 -15.84 14.32 -0.31
C ALA A 39 -17.31 13.88 -0.26
N GLY A 40 -18.23 14.78 0.15
CA GLY A 40 -19.67 14.54 0.08
C GLY A 40 -20.20 14.24 -1.33
N LEU A 41 -19.45 14.62 -2.38
CA LEU A 41 -19.76 14.30 -3.77
C LEU A 41 -19.21 12.93 -4.21
N ALA A 42 -18.23 12.38 -3.49
CA ALA A 42 -17.50 11.17 -3.89
C ALA A 42 -18.01 9.87 -3.23
N GLY A 43 -19.06 9.94 -2.40
CA GLY A 43 -19.72 8.76 -1.81
C GLY A 43 -18.74 7.84 -1.07
N GLN A 44 -18.24 8.26 0.10
CA GLN A 44 -17.46 7.36 0.96
C GLN A 44 -18.28 6.14 1.37
N ASP A 45 -17.67 4.95 1.34
CA ASP A 45 -18.27 3.74 1.86
C ASP A 45 -18.60 3.92 3.38
N PRO A 46 -19.89 3.87 3.76
CA PRO A 46 -20.31 4.00 5.15
C PRO A 46 -19.68 2.95 6.08
N LEU A 47 -19.43 1.74 5.58
CA LEU A 47 -18.80 0.66 6.35
C LEU A 47 -17.35 1.02 6.69
N GLN A 48 -16.54 1.37 5.69
CA GLN A 48 -15.16 1.80 5.90
C GLN A 48 -15.07 2.96 6.91
N ARG A 49 -15.93 3.98 6.75
CA ARG A 49 -15.97 5.11 7.69
C ARG A 49 -16.31 4.66 9.11
N CYS A 50 -17.30 3.78 9.27
CA CYS A 50 -17.68 3.24 10.56
C CYS A 50 -16.49 2.55 11.25
N LEU A 51 -15.81 1.64 10.56
CA LEU A 51 -14.68 0.87 11.10
C LEU A 51 -13.52 1.76 11.54
N VAL A 52 -13.21 2.76 10.72
CA VAL A 52 -12.11 3.69 10.96
C VAL A 52 -12.39 4.61 12.14
N GLU A 53 -13.60 5.17 12.22
CA GLU A 53 -14.01 5.98 13.37
C GLU A 53 -14.03 5.15 14.67
N SER A 54 -14.37 3.85 14.60
CA SER A 54 -14.38 2.95 15.77
C SER A 54 -12.97 2.71 16.32
N VAL A 55 -11.98 2.49 15.46
CA VAL A 55 -10.58 2.31 15.87
C VAL A 55 -10.01 3.56 16.55
N HIS A 56 -10.39 4.75 16.06
CA HIS A 56 -9.87 6.02 16.58
C HIS A 56 -10.65 6.58 17.78
N ASN A 57 -11.75 5.93 18.17
CA ASN A 57 -12.53 6.30 19.35
C ASN A 57 -12.66 5.10 20.31
N PRO A 58 -11.54 4.66 20.92
CA PRO A 58 -11.53 3.46 21.76
C PRO A 58 -12.44 3.58 22.99
N ASN A 59 -12.76 4.80 23.45
CA ASN A 59 -13.69 5.00 24.56
C ASN A 59 -15.17 4.79 24.16
N HIS A 60 -15.48 4.89 22.86
CA HIS A 60 -16.84 4.73 22.33
C HIS A 60 -16.82 4.04 20.95
N PRO A 61 -16.34 2.79 20.88
CA PRO A 61 -16.09 2.10 19.61
C PRO A 61 -17.38 1.75 18.86
N TRP A 62 -18.52 1.72 19.55
CA TRP A 62 -19.83 1.37 18.98
C TRP A 62 -20.61 2.56 18.39
N ARG A 63 -20.24 3.80 18.74
CA ARG A 63 -20.96 5.01 18.28
C ARG A 63 -20.98 5.19 16.76
N PRO A 64 -19.91 4.85 16.01
CA PRO A 64 -19.96 4.85 14.55
C PRO A 64 -20.99 3.86 13.97
N LEU A 65 -21.18 2.70 14.61
CA LEU A 65 -22.16 1.70 14.18
C LEU A 65 -23.60 2.21 14.32
N GLU A 66 -23.91 2.96 15.39
CA GLU A 66 -25.22 3.61 15.56
C GLU A 66 -25.53 4.59 14.42
N ARG A 67 -24.51 5.32 13.94
CA ARG A 67 -24.65 6.22 12.78
C ARG A 67 -24.79 5.45 11.48
N LEU A 68 -24.07 4.33 11.31
CA LEU A 68 -24.22 3.47 10.15
C LEU A 68 -25.66 2.93 10.03
N GLN A 69 -26.27 2.52 11.14
CA GLN A 69 -27.67 2.07 11.17
C GLN A 69 -28.66 3.15 10.69
N LEU A 70 -28.35 4.43 10.90
CA LEU A 70 -29.16 5.56 10.48
C LEU A 70 -28.84 6.05 9.05
N ALA A 71 -27.76 5.57 8.43
CA ALA A 71 -27.33 6.03 7.11
C ALA A 71 -28.30 5.51 6.02
N PRO A 72 -28.92 6.38 5.20
CA PRO A 72 -30.03 6.00 4.31
C PRO A 72 -29.68 4.93 3.28
N ASN A 73 -28.40 4.82 2.91
CA ASN A 73 -27.91 3.87 1.91
C ASN A 73 -27.26 2.62 2.53
N ALA A 74 -27.17 2.52 3.86
CA ALA A 74 -26.63 1.33 4.48
C ALA A 74 -27.63 0.18 4.41
N ASP A 75 -27.19 -0.99 3.98
CA ASP A 75 -27.95 -2.23 4.11
C ASP A 75 -27.65 -2.92 5.46
N PHE A 76 -28.44 -3.93 5.81
CA PHE A 76 -28.28 -4.60 7.09
C PHE A 76 -27.07 -5.56 7.14
N TYR A 77 -26.63 -6.11 6.00
CA TYR A 77 -25.43 -6.95 5.94
C TYR A 77 -24.18 -6.11 6.26
N GLN A 78 -24.09 -4.87 5.80
CA GLN A 78 -23.04 -3.91 6.17
C GLN A 78 -23.03 -3.60 7.66
N VAL A 79 -24.21 -3.50 8.30
CA VAL A 79 -24.32 -3.33 9.76
C VAL A 79 -23.78 -4.56 10.49
N LEU A 80 -24.11 -5.77 10.03
CA LEU A 80 -23.58 -7.01 10.60
C LEU A 80 -22.06 -7.12 10.43
N ASP A 81 -21.55 -6.76 9.25
CA ASP A 81 -20.12 -6.72 8.93
C ASP A 81 -19.36 -5.77 9.87
N ALA A 82 -19.85 -4.54 9.99
CA ALA A 82 -19.28 -3.54 10.89
C ALA A 82 -19.31 -4.03 12.35
N ALA A 83 -20.45 -4.56 12.81
CA ALA A 83 -20.62 -5.03 14.18
C ALA A 83 -19.65 -6.19 14.51
N ALA A 84 -19.52 -7.18 13.61
CA ALA A 84 -18.60 -8.29 13.80
C ALA A 84 -17.13 -7.85 13.81
N LEU A 85 -16.75 -6.93 12.91
CA LEU A 85 -15.38 -6.41 12.84
C LEU A 85 -15.01 -5.54 14.05
N ILE A 86 -15.94 -4.70 14.52
CA ILE A 86 -15.76 -3.93 15.77
C ILE A 86 -15.65 -4.90 16.94
N ALA A 87 -16.56 -5.87 17.07
CA ALA A 87 -16.56 -6.87 18.14
C ALA A 87 -15.24 -7.64 18.25
N ARG A 88 -14.64 -8.07 17.14
CA ARG A 88 -13.37 -8.81 17.14
C ARG A 88 -12.16 -7.98 17.56
N ARG A 89 -12.24 -6.66 17.47
CA ARG A 89 -11.12 -5.76 17.81
C ARG A 89 -11.15 -5.29 19.26
N LEU A 90 -12.25 -5.51 19.97
CA LEU A 90 -12.45 -5.03 21.32
C LEU A 90 -11.92 -6.03 22.35
N ASP A 91 -11.49 -5.48 23.48
CA ASP A 91 -11.11 -6.30 24.64
C ASP A 91 -12.38 -6.98 25.19
N PRO A 92 -12.44 -8.32 25.21
CA PRO A 92 -13.61 -9.05 25.69
C PRO A 92 -13.95 -8.75 27.15
N GLU A 93 -13.02 -8.24 27.96
CA GLU A 93 -13.26 -7.93 29.38
C GLU A 93 -13.79 -6.50 29.63
N GLY A 94 -13.59 -5.56 28.69
CA GLY A 94 -13.83 -4.14 28.92
C GLY A 94 -14.97 -3.50 28.13
N ASP A 95 -15.23 -3.96 26.90
CA ASP A 95 -15.96 -3.17 25.90
C ASP A 95 -17.21 -3.88 25.34
N LEU A 96 -18.08 -4.34 26.24
CA LEU A 96 -19.36 -4.94 25.84
C LEU A 96 -20.20 -3.98 24.98
N PRO A 97 -20.91 -4.49 23.96
CA PRO A 97 -21.84 -3.67 23.19
C PRO A 97 -22.91 -3.08 24.12
N PRO A 98 -23.23 -1.78 23.99
CA PRO A 98 -24.22 -1.14 24.86
C PRO A 98 -25.60 -1.79 24.69
N LEU A 99 -26.38 -1.81 25.77
CA LEU A 99 -27.79 -2.20 25.70
C LEU A 99 -28.53 -1.28 24.73
N GLY A 100 -29.31 -1.88 23.82
CA GLY A 100 -30.04 -1.12 22.79
C GLY A 100 -29.19 -0.68 21.60
N LEU A 101 -27.96 -1.19 21.44
CA LEU A 101 -27.09 -0.87 20.30
C LEU A 101 -27.81 -0.98 18.93
N PHE A 102 -28.73 -1.93 18.81
CA PHE A 102 -29.48 -2.21 17.58
C PHE A 102 -30.93 -1.72 17.60
N ASP A 103 -31.29 -0.79 18.49
CA ASP A 103 -32.65 -0.23 18.55
C ASP A 103 -33.03 0.51 17.27
N ASN A 104 -32.06 1.21 16.65
CA ASN A 104 -32.26 1.85 15.34
C ASN A 104 -32.50 0.80 14.25
N ALA A 105 -31.77 -0.32 14.29
CA ALA A 105 -32.01 -1.42 13.37
C ALA A 105 -33.41 -2.04 13.54
N ALA A 106 -33.89 -2.16 14.79
CA ALA A 106 -35.23 -2.67 15.07
C ALA A 106 -36.35 -1.80 14.47
N GLN A 107 -36.12 -0.48 14.39
CA GLN A 107 -37.05 0.47 13.79
C GLN A 107 -36.99 0.45 12.25
N ARG A 108 -35.80 0.25 11.68
CA ARG A 108 -35.56 0.39 10.24
C ARG A 108 -35.80 -0.88 9.44
N TRP A 109 -35.33 -2.03 9.94
CA TRP A 109 -35.48 -3.32 9.27
C TRP A 109 -36.60 -4.11 9.92
N ASP A 110 -36.35 -4.69 11.09
CA ASP A 110 -37.35 -5.27 11.98
C ASP A 110 -36.70 -5.72 13.30
N ARG A 111 -37.52 -6.12 14.28
CA ARG A 111 -37.05 -6.60 15.59
C ARG A 111 -36.23 -7.89 15.50
N GLU A 112 -36.51 -8.76 14.54
CA GLU A 112 -35.84 -10.06 14.42
C GLU A 112 -34.40 -9.86 13.91
N ALA A 113 -34.19 -8.96 12.96
CA ALA A 113 -32.89 -8.50 12.49
C ALA A 113 -32.06 -7.91 13.63
N ALA A 114 -32.63 -7.01 14.44
CA ALA A 114 -31.96 -6.44 15.60
C ALA A 114 -31.59 -7.49 16.66
N GLU A 115 -32.45 -8.49 16.88
CA GLU A 115 -32.15 -9.63 17.75
C GLU A 115 -30.96 -10.44 17.20
N ILE A 116 -30.95 -10.76 15.89
CA ILE A 116 -29.85 -11.46 15.21
C ILE A 116 -28.54 -10.71 15.39
N ALA A 117 -28.51 -9.41 15.12
CA ALA A 117 -27.30 -8.61 15.26
C ALA A 117 -26.81 -8.56 16.71
N THR A 118 -27.73 -8.44 17.68
CA THR A 118 -27.40 -8.47 19.11
C THR A 118 -26.76 -9.80 19.52
N VAL A 119 -27.39 -10.93 19.14
CA VAL A 119 -26.87 -12.26 19.48
C VAL A 119 -25.53 -12.51 18.81
N MET A 120 -25.39 -12.14 17.53
CA MET A 120 -24.13 -12.28 16.79
C MET A 120 -23.01 -11.50 17.46
N THR A 121 -23.23 -10.20 17.72
CA THR A 121 -22.23 -9.32 18.34
C THR A 121 -21.79 -9.87 19.68
N ASN A 122 -22.73 -10.25 20.55
CA ASN A 122 -22.42 -10.86 21.85
C ASN A 122 -21.66 -12.18 21.71
N SER A 123 -22.00 -13.00 20.71
CA SER A 123 -21.32 -14.28 20.46
C SER A 123 -19.90 -14.10 19.93
N VAL A 124 -19.64 -13.06 19.13
CA VAL A 124 -18.30 -12.73 18.61
C VAL A 124 -17.40 -12.19 19.72
N VAL A 125 -17.93 -11.38 20.66
CA VAL A 125 -17.17 -10.92 21.85
C VAL A 125 -16.96 -12.06 22.87
N GLY A 126 -17.59 -13.22 22.69
CA GLY A 126 -17.42 -14.40 23.56
C GLY A 126 -18.38 -14.49 24.76
N HIS A 127 -19.40 -13.62 24.83
CA HIS A 127 -20.37 -13.58 25.94
C HIS A 127 -21.75 -14.15 25.58
N GLY A 128 -21.99 -14.47 24.32
CA GLY A 128 -23.29 -14.92 23.81
C GLY A 128 -23.34 -16.42 23.48
N SER A 129 -24.49 -17.05 23.75
CA SER A 129 -24.78 -18.37 23.21
C SER A 129 -25.18 -18.27 21.73
N ARG A 130 -24.49 -19.03 20.87
CA ARG A 130 -24.85 -19.17 19.45
C ARG A 130 -26.15 -19.96 19.22
N LEU A 131 -26.74 -20.54 20.27
CA LEU A 131 -27.87 -21.47 20.18
C LEU A 131 -29.13 -20.83 19.56
N SER A 132 -29.40 -19.56 19.86
CA SER A 132 -30.54 -18.85 19.25
C SER A 132 -30.31 -18.62 17.75
N LEU A 133 -29.12 -18.22 17.32
CA LEU A 133 -28.77 -18.13 15.89
C LEU A 133 -28.89 -19.49 15.21
N TYR A 134 -28.40 -20.57 15.83
CA TYR A 134 -28.58 -21.93 15.30
C TYR A 134 -30.05 -22.30 15.12
N ARG A 135 -30.92 -21.96 16.10
CA ARG A 135 -32.36 -22.22 15.98
C ARG A 135 -32.99 -21.42 14.85
N GLN A 136 -32.61 -20.15 14.68
CA GLN A 136 -33.13 -19.27 13.64
C GLN A 136 -32.65 -19.68 12.23
N ALA A 137 -31.37 -20.04 12.09
CA ALA A 137 -30.77 -20.58 10.89
C ALA A 137 -31.42 -21.90 10.42
N ASN A 138 -31.86 -22.75 11.36
CA ASN A 138 -32.48 -24.05 11.06
C ASN A 138 -34.01 -24.01 10.88
N ARG A 139 -34.65 -22.83 10.89
CA ARG A 139 -36.08 -22.73 10.58
C ARG A 139 -36.35 -23.08 9.11
N ARG A 140 -37.60 -23.34 8.75
CA ARG A 140 -38.03 -23.60 7.36
C ARG A 140 -39.19 -22.68 6.99
N PRO A 141 -38.96 -21.58 6.25
CA PRO A 141 -37.65 -21.06 5.80
C PRO A 141 -36.76 -20.56 6.97
N PRO A 142 -35.42 -20.55 6.81
CA PRO A 142 -34.51 -19.84 7.73
C PRO A 142 -34.95 -18.40 7.93
N THR A 143 -34.72 -17.86 9.14
CA THR A 143 -34.90 -16.42 9.37
C THR A 143 -33.84 -15.65 8.57
N ARG A 144 -34.24 -14.56 7.90
CA ARG A 144 -33.33 -13.69 7.13
C ARG A 144 -32.16 -13.21 7.99
N TYR A 145 -30.95 -13.18 7.43
CA TYR A 145 -29.69 -12.82 8.11
C TYR A 145 -29.15 -13.84 9.12
N ALA A 146 -29.93 -14.83 9.56
CA ALA A 146 -29.50 -15.75 10.61
C ALA A 146 -28.32 -16.62 10.16
N ASN A 147 -28.33 -17.12 8.92
CA ASN A 147 -27.23 -17.91 8.38
C ASN A 147 -25.97 -17.05 8.21
N TYR A 148 -26.14 -15.83 7.68
CA TYR A 148 -25.04 -14.87 7.52
C TYR A 148 -24.38 -14.51 8.86
N ALA A 149 -25.19 -14.15 9.86
CA ALA A 149 -24.73 -13.81 11.20
C ALA A 149 -24.05 -15.00 11.90
N LEU A 150 -24.59 -16.21 11.74
CA LEU A 150 -23.97 -17.41 12.27
C LEU A 150 -22.62 -17.70 11.59
N ALA A 151 -22.52 -17.49 10.28
CA ALA A 151 -21.25 -17.62 9.55
C ALA A 151 -20.17 -16.67 10.09
N HIS A 152 -20.54 -15.46 10.54
CA HIS A 152 -19.64 -14.55 11.24
C HIS A 152 -19.12 -15.09 12.58
N CYS A 153 -19.99 -15.73 13.36
CA CYS A 153 -19.61 -16.35 14.63
C CYS A 153 -18.67 -17.56 14.45
N LEU A 154 -18.65 -18.17 13.25
CA LEU A 154 -17.82 -19.33 12.91
C LEU A 154 -16.54 -18.94 12.17
N ALA A 155 -16.32 -17.66 11.85
CA ALA A 155 -15.26 -17.29 10.93
C ALA A 155 -13.85 -17.54 11.47
N ASP A 156 -13.69 -17.52 12.79
CA ASP A 156 -12.41 -17.68 13.49
C ASP A 156 -12.15 -19.15 13.90
N ASP A 157 -13.06 -20.07 13.55
CA ASP A 157 -12.94 -21.52 13.81
C ASP A 157 -12.66 -22.29 12.51
N PRO A 158 -11.40 -22.71 12.27
CA PRO A 158 -11.04 -23.48 11.08
C PRO A 158 -11.82 -24.78 10.93
N ALA A 159 -12.19 -25.44 12.04
CA ALA A 159 -12.97 -26.68 12.00
C ALA A 159 -14.40 -26.46 11.51
N ALA A 160 -14.91 -25.23 11.62
CA ALA A 160 -16.24 -24.84 11.15
C ALA A 160 -16.26 -24.28 9.72
N ALA A 161 -15.15 -24.32 8.98
CA ALA A 161 -15.05 -23.75 7.63
C ALA A 161 -16.12 -24.29 6.67
N THR A 162 -16.36 -25.61 6.66
CA THR A 162 -17.40 -26.22 5.81
C THR A 162 -18.79 -25.72 6.18
N GLN A 163 -19.11 -25.71 7.48
CA GLN A 163 -20.41 -25.24 7.97
C GLN A 163 -20.63 -23.77 7.63
N ARG A 164 -19.60 -22.92 7.77
CA ARG A 164 -19.64 -21.51 7.39
C ARG A 164 -20.00 -21.33 5.91
N ILE A 165 -19.37 -22.12 5.03
CA ILE A 165 -19.62 -22.10 3.58
C ILE A 165 -21.06 -22.51 3.26
N ASP A 166 -21.56 -23.58 3.90
CA ASP A 166 -22.93 -24.04 3.71
C ASP A 166 -23.97 -23.01 4.15
N LEU A 167 -23.72 -22.31 5.27
CA LEU A 167 -24.59 -21.22 5.76
C LEU A 167 -24.61 -20.04 4.79
N LEU A 168 -23.45 -19.60 4.31
CA LEU A 168 -23.35 -18.49 3.35
C LEU A 168 -24.02 -18.82 2.02
N ARG A 169 -23.87 -20.06 1.55
CA ARG A 169 -24.57 -20.57 0.36
C ARG A 169 -26.08 -20.55 0.56
N ALA A 170 -26.57 -21.09 1.67
CA ALA A 170 -28.00 -21.07 1.98
C ALA A 170 -28.58 -19.66 2.08
N GLU A 171 -27.86 -18.70 2.68
CA GLU A 171 -28.27 -17.30 2.71
C GLU A 171 -28.33 -16.68 1.31
N ALA A 172 -27.27 -16.88 0.50
CA ALA A 172 -27.18 -16.33 -0.84
C ALA A 172 -28.29 -16.85 -1.76
N ASP A 173 -28.55 -18.16 -1.72
CA ASP A 173 -29.56 -18.82 -2.54
C ASP A 173 -30.99 -18.40 -2.15
N GLN A 174 -31.25 -18.25 -0.86
CA GLN A 174 -32.59 -17.99 -0.35
C GLN A 174 -33.01 -16.52 -0.43
N PHE A 175 -32.06 -15.60 -0.21
CA PHE A 175 -32.37 -14.17 -0.04
C PHE A 175 -31.75 -13.26 -1.10
N ASP A 176 -31.10 -13.83 -2.13
CA ASP A 176 -30.46 -13.08 -3.23
C ASP A 176 -29.51 -11.98 -2.71
N SER A 177 -28.69 -12.32 -1.71
CA SER A 177 -27.80 -11.37 -1.04
C SER A 177 -26.42 -11.34 -1.71
N GLN A 178 -26.07 -10.19 -2.30
CA GLN A 178 -24.73 -9.97 -2.84
C GLN A 178 -23.64 -10.11 -1.75
N SER A 179 -23.84 -9.54 -0.55
CA SER A 179 -22.87 -9.65 0.55
C SER A 179 -22.66 -11.11 0.98
N ALA A 180 -23.71 -11.93 0.98
CA ALA A 180 -23.58 -13.36 1.25
C ALA A 180 -22.77 -14.08 0.17
N ARG A 181 -22.94 -13.72 -1.11
CA ARG A 181 -22.14 -14.25 -2.23
C ARG A 181 -20.67 -13.85 -2.13
N GLU A 182 -20.38 -12.58 -1.85
CA GLU A 182 -19.00 -12.07 -1.66
C GLU A 182 -18.29 -12.78 -0.50
N ARG A 183 -19.00 -12.99 0.61
CA ARG A 183 -18.46 -13.76 1.74
C ARG A 183 -18.31 -15.23 1.41
N LEU A 184 -19.22 -15.83 0.64
CA LEU A 184 -19.10 -17.22 0.21
C LEU A 184 -17.84 -17.41 -0.65
N VAL A 185 -17.62 -16.55 -1.64
CA VAL A 185 -16.40 -16.53 -2.47
C VAL A 185 -15.16 -16.43 -1.59
N SER A 186 -15.12 -15.45 -0.68
CA SER A 186 -14.00 -15.26 0.24
C SER A 186 -13.79 -16.49 1.14
N ALA A 187 -14.88 -17.09 1.63
CA ALA A 187 -14.82 -18.26 2.50
C ALA A 187 -14.34 -19.52 1.78
N LEU A 188 -14.65 -19.68 0.49
CA LEU A 188 -14.16 -20.76 -0.37
C LEU A 188 -12.67 -20.60 -0.65
N ALA A 189 -12.23 -19.38 -0.98
CA ALA A 189 -10.81 -19.08 -1.21
C ALA A 189 -9.96 -19.36 0.04
N VAL A 190 -10.40 -18.87 1.22
CA VAL A 190 -9.69 -19.12 2.50
C VAL A 190 -9.67 -20.61 2.89
N ALA A 191 -10.57 -21.42 2.38
CA ALA A 191 -10.65 -22.85 2.66
C ALA A 191 -10.02 -23.71 1.56
N ASP A 192 -9.33 -23.10 0.59
CA ASP A 192 -8.70 -23.76 -0.57
C ASP A 192 -9.68 -24.65 -1.37
N ARG A 193 -10.98 -24.28 -1.41
CA ARG A 193 -12.03 -25.03 -2.12
C ARG A 193 -12.17 -24.56 -3.58
N TRP A 194 -11.07 -24.62 -4.32
CA TRP A 194 -10.95 -24.06 -5.67
C TRP A 194 -11.91 -24.69 -6.69
N ASP A 195 -12.20 -25.99 -6.58
CA ASP A 195 -13.14 -26.66 -7.47
C ASP A 195 -14.56 -26.06 -7.36
N GLU A 196 -15.00 -25.73 -6.15
CA GLU A 196 -16.29 -25.08 -5.92
C GLU A 196 -16.28 -23.63 -6.36
N LEU A 197 -15.16 -22.91 -6.15
CA LEU A 197 -15.02 -21.56 -6.64
C LEU A 197 -15.07 -21.53 -8.18
N THR A 198 -14.51 -22.54 -8.84
CA THR A 198 -14.60 -22.74 -10.30
C THR A 198 -16.05 -22.92 -10.74
N ALA A 199 -16.79 -23.79 -10.04
CA ALA A 199 -18.20 -24.02 -10.35
C ALA A 199 -19.04 -22.74 -10.17
N LEU A 200 -18.68 -21.89 -9.20
CA LEU A 200 -19.30 -20.57 -9.05
C LEU A 200 -18.91 -19.59 -10.17
N ALA A 201 -17.71 -19.69 -10.75
CA ALA A 201 -17.28 -18.81 -11.85
C ALA A 201 -18.13 -18.96 -13.11
N ASP A 202 -18.76 -20.13 -13.30
CA ASP A 202 -19.71 -20.40 -14.37
C ASP A 202 -21.09 -19.75 -14.13
N ASN A 203 -21.38 -19.32 -12.90
CA ASN A 203 -22.60 -18.60 -12.54
C ASN A 203 -22.41 -17.08 -12.72
N PRO A 204 -23.24 -16.39 -13.53
CA PRO A 204 -23.13 -14.95 -13.77
C PRO A 204 -23.26 -14.09 -12.51
N ASP A 205 -23.97 -14.55 -11.48
CA ASP A 205 -24.17 -13.81 -10.23
C ASP A 205 -22.91 -13.81 -9.34
N TYR A 206 -22.03 -14.80 -9.52
CA TYR A 206 -20.79 -14.94 -8.75
C TYR A 206 -19.56 -14.49 -9.51
N ARG A 207 -19.55 -14.65 -10.84
CA ARG A 207 -18.41 -14.28 -11.68
C ARG A 207 -17.80 -12.90 -11.40
N PRO A 208 -18.57 -11.80 -11.24
CA PRO A 208 -17.97 -10.50 -10.93
C PRO A 208 -17.45 -10.37 -9.49
N LEU A 209 -17.83 -11.30 -8.61
CA LEU A 209 -17.45 -11.32 -7.19
C LEU A 209 -16.18 -12.13 -6.93
N ILE A 210 -15.77 -12.99 -7.86
CA ILE A 210 -14.55 -13.78 -7.72
C ILE A 210 -13.34 -12.86 -7.93
N PRO A 211 -12.49 -12.68 -6.90
CA PRO A 211 -11.35 -11.80 -7.01
C PRO A 211 -10.34 -12.37 -8.03
N PRO A 212 -9.73 -11.53 -8.88
CA PRO A 212 -8.67 -11.94 -9.79
C PRO A 212 -7.55 -12.76 -9.15
N TYR A 213 -7.25 -12.51 -7.87
CA TYR A 213 -6.26 -13.28 -7.09
C TYR A 213 -6.62 -14.76 -6.99
N ALA A 214 -7.87 -15.08 -6.65
CA ALA A 214 -8.32 -16.46 -6.54
C ALA A 214 -8.28 -17.19 -7.88
N LEU A 215 -8.58 -16.50 -8.99
CA LEU A 215 -8.42 -17.06 -10.34
C LEU A 215 -6.94 -17.30 -10.69
N ALA A 216 -6.04 -16.46 -10.19
CA ALA A 216 -4.61 -16.60 -10.40
C ALA A 216 -4.02 -17.75 -9.57
N GLU A 217 -4.36 -17.89 -8.29
CA GLU A 217 -3.96 -19.02 -7.44
C GLU A 217 -4.43 -20.34 -8.03
N GLN A 218 -5.71 -20.42 -8.41
CA GLN A 218 -6.25 -21.60 -9.07
C GLN A 218 -5.47 -21.98 -10.35
N ALA A 219 -5.11 -20.98 -11.17
CA ALA A 219 -4.32 -21.22 -12.37
C ALA A 219 -2.91 -21.71 -12.01
N ALA A 220 -2.30 -21.18 -10.93
CA ALA A 220 -1.00 -21.61 -10.44
C ALA A 220 -1.03 -23.06 -9.95
N GLU A 221 -2.07 -23.50 -9.22
CA GLU A 221 -2.23 -24.90 -8.81
C GLU A 221 -2.33 -25.89 -9.98
N ARG A 222 -2.77 -25.41 -11.14
CA ARG A 222 -2.88 -26.19 -12.39
C ARG A 222 -1.65 -26.05 -13.30
N ASP A 223 -0.59 -25.39 -12.83
CA ASP A 223 0.59 -25.01 -13.61
C ASP A 223 0.27 -24.19 -14.89
N ASP A 224 -0.88 -23.50 -14.94
CA ASP A 224 -1.26 -22.62 -16.07
C ASP A 224 -0.70 -21.21 -15.86
N TRP A 225 0.62 -21.09 -15.94
CA TRP A 225 1.34 -19.82 -15.74
C TRP A 225 0.94 -18.71 -16.71
N LEU A 226 0.42 -19.06 -17.89
CA LEU A 226 -0.07 -18.06 -18.83
C LEU A 226 -1.41 -17.48 -18.37
N ALA A 227 -2.31 -18.30 -17.82
CA ALA A 227 -3.52 -17.81 -17.17
C ALA A 227 -3.18 -16.95 -15.95
N VAL A 228 -2.23 -17.34 -15.12
CA VAL A 228 -1.71 -16.53 -14.00
C VAL A 228 -1.27 -15.15 -14.50
N LEU A 229 -0.38 -15.10 -15.50
CA LEU A 229 0.14 -13.85 -16.07
C LEU A 229 -0.97 -12.93 -16.62
N ARG A 230 -2.03 -13.52 -17.22
CA ARG A 230 -3.18 -12.75 -17.73
C ARG A 230 -4.01 -12.08 -16.64
N GLN A 231 -3.98 -12.59 -15.40
CA GLN A 231 -4.70 -11.98 -14.28
C GLN A 231 -3.96 -10.78 -13.67
N MET A 232 -2.65 -10.65 -13.91
CA MET A 232 -1.82 -9.63 -13.26
C MET A 232 -2.33 -8.19 -13.45
N PRO A 233 -2.78 -7.75 -14.65
CA PRO A 233 -3.34 -6.41 -14.80
C PRO A 233 -4.59 -6.21 -13.92
N ALA A 234 -5.49 -7.20 -13.86
CA ALA A 234 -6.71 -7.11 -13.05
C ALA A 234 -6.39 -7.06 -11.56
N LEU A 235 -5.39 -7.84 -11.12
CA LEU A 235 -4.86 -7.81 -9.76
C LEU A 235 -4.30 -6.44 -9.36
N MET A 236 -3.50 -5.84 -10.24
CA MET A 236 -2.98 -4.49 -10.01
C MET A 236 -4.14 -3.51 -9.84
N PHE A 237 -5.11 -3.51 -10.76
CA PHE A 237 -6.26 -2.58 -10.69
C PHE A 237 -7.20 -2.83 -9.51
N GLN A 238 -7.28 -4.05 -8.97
CA GLN A 238 -8.15 -4.36 -7.84
C GLN A 238 -7.76 -3.57 -6.58
N GLN A 239 -6.49 -3.23 -6.42
CA GLN A 239 -5.98 -2.48 -5.27
C GLN A 239 -6.17 -0.96 -5.39
N TYR A 240 -6.69 -0.46 -6.51
CA TYR A 240 -6.77 0.97 -6.79
C TYR A 240 -7.92 1.63 -6.04
N ALA A 241 -7.57 2.34 -4.97
CA ALA A 241 -8.42 3.37 -4.40
C ALA A 241 -7.99 4.77 -4.91
N PRO A 242 -8.91 5.63 -5.38
CA PRO A 242 -8.53 6.92 -5.99
C PRO A 242 -7.69 7.84 -5.08
N GLY A 243 -8.04 7.95 -3.80
CA GLY A 243 -7.29 8.78 -2.84
C GLY A 243 -5.85 8.31 -2.65
N PRO A 244 -5.63 7.05 -2.24
CA PRO A 244 -4.31 6.41 -2.18
C PRO A 244 -3.53 6.53 -3.49
N ALA A 245 -4.16 6.28 -4.64
CA ALA A 245 -3.52 6.40 -5.95
C ALA A 245 -3.04 7.83 -6.25
N VAL A 246 -3.85 8.85 -5.93
CA VAL A 246 -3.44 10.26 -6.08
C VAL A 246 -2.25 10.59 -5.18
N LEU A 247 -2.25 10.13 -3.93
CA LEU A 247 -1.10 10.32 -3.03
C LEU A 247 0.14 9.60 -3.57
N ALA A 248 0.02 8.37 -4.03
CA ALA A 248 1.12 7.59 -4.61
C ALA A 248 1.73 8.30 -5.82
N LEU A 249 0.89 8.73 -6.77
CA LEU A 249 1.30 9.52 -7.93
C LEU A 249 1.95 10.84 -7.53
N LEU A 250 1.45 11.54 -6.50
CA LEU A 250 2.07 12.77 -6.01
C LEU A 250 3.47 12.50 -5.44
N THR A 251 3.63 11.48 -4.59
CA THR A 251 4.96 11.12 -4.06
C THR A 251 5.94 10.75 -5.18
N GLY A 252 5.46 10.02 -6.20
CA GLY A 252 6.19 9.69 -7.41
C GLY A 252 6.60 10.91 -8.21
N ALA A 253 5.67 11.84 -8.44
CA ALA A 253 5.90 13.07 -9.19
C ALA A 253 6.93 13.98 -8.50
N CYS A 254 6.94 14.03 -7.16
CA CYS A 254 7.96 14.76 -6.41
C CYS A 254 9.36 14.17 -6.65
N TRP A 255 9.52 12.85 -6.59
CA TRP A 255 10.81 12.20 -6.87
C TRP A 255 11.20 12.23 -8.34
N LEU A 256 10.26 12.09 -9.27
CA LEU A 256 10.54 12.26 -10.69
C LEU A 256 11.03 13.67 -10.98
N SER A 257 10.40 14.68 -10.39
CA SER A 257 10.83 16.08 -10.49
C SER A 257 12.25 16.26 -9.93
N PHE A 258 12.55 15.63 -8.79
CA PHE A 258 13.88 15.61 -8.20
C PHE A 258 14.91 14.95 -9.14
N LEU A 259 14.65 13.74 -9.63
CA LEU A 259 15.49 12.99 -10.56
C LEU A 259 15.77 13.75 -11.85
N LEU A 260 14.73 14.34 -12.45
CA LEU A 260 14.84 15.17 -13.65
C LEU A 260 15.66 16.44 -13.39
N HIS A 261 15.47 17.06 -12.22
CA HIS A 261 16.22 18.25 -11.81
C HIS A 261 17.71 17.92 -11.64
N ILE A 262 18.05 16.86 -10.89
CA ILE A 262 19.45 16.45 -10.68
C ILE A 262 20.09 15.89 -11.96
N GLY A 263 19.31 15.24 -12.82
CA GLY A 263 19.70 14.74 -14.15
C GLY A 263 19.76 15.82 -15.23
N ARG A 264 19.33 17.05 -14.92
CA ARG A 264 19.40 18.23 -15.80
C ARG A 264 18.78 18.00 -17.17
N PHE A 265 17.57 17.46 -17.20
CA PHE A 265 16.89 17.15 -18.44
C PHE A 265 16.74 18.36 -19.39
N TYR A 266 16.59 19.59 -18.85
CA TYR A 266 16.55 20.82 -19.64
C TYR A 266 17.84 21.12 -20.41
N GLN A 267 18.98 20.57 -19.97
CA GLN A 267 20.27 20.68 -20.67
C GLN A 267 20.51 19.50 -21.63
N GLY A 268 19.56 18.56 -21.74
CA GLY A 268 19.67 17.38 -22.59
C GLY A 268 20.60 16.28 -22.05
N ARG A 269 21.09 16.39 -20.81
CA ARG A 269 21.95 15.35 -20.19
C ARG A 269 21.21 14.05 -19.90
N VAL A 270 19.93 14.16 -19.55
CA VAL A 270 19.02 13.03 -19.35
C VAL A 270 17.80 13.21 -20.23
N SER A 271 17.36 12.14 -20.90
CA SER A 271 16.18 12.15 -21.74
C SER A 271 14.90 12.01 -20.91
N LEU A 272 14.03 13.03 -20.97
CA LEU A 272 12.72 13.00 -20.32
C LEU A 272 11.89 11.78 -20.75
N TRP A 273 11.88 11.46 -22.06
CA TRP A 273 11.11 10.34 -22.58
C TRP A 273 11.58 8.99 -22.04
N LEU A 274 12.90 8.80 -21.87
CA LEU A 274 13.42 7.58 -21.25
C LEU A 274 13.10 7.52 -19.76
N CYS A 275 13.11 8.64 -19.05
CA CYS A 275 12.65 8.68 -17.65
C CYS A 275 11.16 8.32 -17.52
N LEU A 276 10.30 8.85 -18.39
CA LEU A 276 8.87 8.52 -18.39
C LEU A 276 8.62 7.05 -18.78
N ALA A 277 9.33 6.54 -19.78
CA ALA A 277 9.30 5.12 -20.13
C ALA A 277 9.80 4.25 -18.97
N GLY A 278 10.84 4.69 -18.26
CA GLY A 278 11.34 4.04 -17.05
C GLY A 278 10.25 3.92 -15.98
N VAL A 279 9.59 5.03 -15.63
CA VAL A 279 8.46 5.00 -14.68
C VAL A 279 7.36 4.04 -15.12
N ALA A 280 6.94 4.07 -16.39
CA ALA A 280 5.91 3.17 -16.90
C ALA A 280 6.32 1.69 -16.80
N LEU A 281 7.56 1.36 -17.17
CA LEU A 281 8.10 0.00 -17.05
C LEU A 281 8.24 -0.44 -15.59
N GLY A 282 8.54 0.50 -14.70
CA GLY A 282 8.52 0.29 -13.25
C GLY A 282 7.15 -0.12 -12.73
N VAL A 283 6.08 0.60 -13.13
CA VAL A 283 4.69 0.23 -12.77
C VAL A 283 4.36 -1.17 -13.28
N VAL A 284 4.67 -1.46 -14.55
CA VAL A 284 4.44 -2.80 -15.14
C VAL A 284 5.23 -3.89 -14.41
N SER A 285 6.40 -3.58 -13.86
CA SER A 285 7.22 -4.56 -13.14
C SER A 285 6.56 -5.07 -11.85
N VAL A 286 5.60 -4.35 -11.26
CA VAL A 286 4.79 -4.88 -10.13
C VAL A 286 3.93 -6.05 -10.59
N GLY A 287 3.32 -5.99 -11.77
CA GLY A 287 2.56 -7.12 -12.32
C GLY A 287 3.45 -8.36 -12.52
N LEU A 288 4.71 -8.17 -12.91
CA LEU A 288 5.67 -9.27 -12.99
C LEU A 288 6.12 -9.77 -11.61
N THR A 289 6.25 -8.87 -10.62
CA THR A 289 6.46 -9.25 -9.22
C THR A 289 5.33 -10.14 -8.73
N LEU A 290 4.07 -9.73 -8.88
CA LEU A 290 2.88 -10.50 -8.50
C LEU A 290 2.88 -11.89 -9.14
N PHE A 291 3.29 -11.99 -10.41
CA PHE A 291 3.46 -13.28 -11.08
C PHE A 291 4.54 -14.14 -10.38
N PHE A 292 5.69 -13.55 -10.05
CA PHE A 292 6.75 -14.27 -9.33
C PHE A 292 6.36 -14.67 -7.91
N ILE A 293 5.47 -13.94 -7.23
CA ILE A 293 4.91 -14.35 -5.93
C ILE A 293 4.30 -15.75 -6.07
N LEU A 294 3.36 -15.91 -7.01
CA LEU A 294 2.64 -17.16 -7.21
C LEU A 294 3.57 -18.30 -7.67
N VAL A 295 4.57 -18.00 -8.52
CA VAL A 295 5.58 -19.00 -8.92
C VAL A 295 6.42 -19.46 -7.73
N GLN A 296 6.83 -18.55 -6.85
CA GLN A 296 7.69 -18.87 -5.71
C GLN A 296 6.92 -19.57 -4.58
N GLU A 297 5.69 -19.16 -4.31
CA GLU A 297 4.85 -19.78 -3.29
C GLU A 297 4.43 -21.19 -3.72
N ALA A 298 3.81 -21.33 -4.89
CA ALA A 298 3.37 -22.64 -5.39
C ALA A 298 4.55 -23.57 -5.74
N GLY A 299 5.64 -23.03 -6.31
CA GLY A 299 6.77 -23.83 -6.78
C GLY A 299 7.85 -24.09 -5.73
N TRP A 300 8.16 -23.13 -4.87
CA TRP A 300 9.31 -23.20 -3.94
C TRP A 300 8.89 -23.28 -2.47
N GLY A 301 7.59 -23.15 -2.15
CA GLY A 301 7.09 -23.10 -0.78
C GLY A 301 7.70 -21.94 0.02
N LEU A 302 7.93 -20.80 -0.64
CA LEU A 302 8.41 -19.58 0.01
C LEU A 302 7.23 -18.84 0.63
N GLU A 303 6.79 -19.29 1.80
CA GLU A 303 5.73 -18.65 2.58
C GLU A 303 6.30 -17.64 3.58
N GLU A 304 5.51 -16.61 3.89
CA GLU A 304 5.83 -15.66 4.95
C GLU A 304 5.88 -16.38 6.30
N SER A 305 6.89 -16.08 7.12
CA SER A 305 7.08 -16.72 8.41
C SER A 305 7.62 -15.74 9.44
N ASN A 306 7.10 -15.84 10.66
CA ASN A 306 7.60 -15.10 11.82
C ASN A 306 8.89 -15.69 12.41
N GLU A 307 9.27 -16.91 11.99
CA GLU A 307 10.53 -17.53 12.40
C GLU A 307 11.72 -16.88 11.67
N LEU A 308 12.84 -16.71 12.38
CA LEU A 308 13.97 -15.94 11.85
C LEU A 308 14.52 -16.51 10.52
N ILE A 309 14.81 -17.81 10.45
CA ILE A 309 15.45 -18.41 9.28
C ILE A 309 14.49 -18.50 8.08
N PRO A 310 13.27 -19.08 8.21
CA PRO A 310 12.30 -19.08 7.13
C PRO A 310 11.90 -17.67 6.70
N GLY A 311 11.72 -16.76 7.66
CA GLY A 311 11.43 -15.34 7.40
C GLY A 311 12.54 -14.66 6.61
N LEU A 312 13.82 -14.83 6.98
CA LEU A 312 14.95 -14.28 6.21
C LEU A 312 15.01 -14.85 4.79
N LYS A 313 14.73 -16.15 4.62
CA LYS A 313 14.64 -16.79 3.29
C LYS A 313 13.53 -16.14 2.47
N TYR A 314 12.36 -15.94 3.06
CA TYR A 314 11.21 -15.28 2.42
C TYR A 314 11.53 -13.83 2.01
N PHE A 315 12.07 -13.01 2.91
CA PHE A 315 12.35 -11.61 2.58
C PHE A 315 13.50 -11.44 1.58
N ILE A 316 14.56 -12.26 1.63
CA ILE A 316 15.69 -12.13 0.71
C ILE A 316 15.39 -12.77 -0.65
N LEU A 317 14.98 -14.05 -0.67
CA LEU A 317 14.79 -14.81 -1.90
C LEU A 317 13.38 -14.68 -2.47
N GLY A 318 12.38 -14.43 -1.62
CA GLY A 318 11.05 -14.04 -2.04
C GLY A 318 11.07 -12.57 -2.45
N VAL A 319 10.93 -11.66 -1.48
CA VAL A 319 10.72 -10.23 -1.72
C VAL A 319 11.88 -9.56 -2.48
N GLY A 320 13.08 -9.52 -1.90
CA GLY A 320 14.22 -8.79 -2.48
C GLY A 320 14.61 -9.30 -3.88
N LEU A 321 14.70 -10.62 -4.07
CA LEU A 321 15.08 -11.20 -5.35
C LEU A 321 14.00 -10.99 -6.41
N ARG A 322 12.73 -11.33 -6.12
CA ARG A 322 11.67 -11.29 -7.14
C ARG A 322 11.45 -9.87 -7.64
N GLU A 323 11.52 -8.89 -6.74
CA GLU A 323 11.25 -7.51 -7.09
C GLU A 323 12.40 -6.85 -7.83
N GLU A 324 13.65 -7.01 -7.37
CA GLU A 324 14.79 -6.46 -8.11
C GLU A 324 14.97 -7.15 -9.46
N LEU A 325 14.68 -8.45 -9.55
CA LEU A 325 14.67 -9.17 -10.83
C LEU A 325 13.58 -8.62 -11.77
N ALA A 326 12.35 -8.44 -11.30
CA ALA A 326 11.27 -7.91 -12.11
C ALA A 326 11.61 -6.51 -12.66
N LYS A 327 12.11 -5.61 -11.80
CA LYS A 327 12.58 -4.27 -12.21
C LYS A 327 13.68 -4.36 -13.25
N LEU A 328 14.68 -5.23 -13.05
CA LEU A 328 15.78 -5.42 -14.00
C LEU A 328 15.27 -5.96 -15.35
N LEU A 329 14.38 -6.95 -15.36
CA LEU A 329 13.80 -7.50 -16.59
C LEU A 329 13.05 -6.44 -17.38
N LEU A 330 12.29 -5.58 -16.71
CA LEU A 330 11.57 -4.47 -17.35
C LEU A 330 12.48 -3.29 -17.71
N LEU A 331 13.68 -3.21 -17.14
CA LEU A 331 14.72 -2.25 -17.55
C LEU A 331 15.46 -2.71 -18.82
N LEU A 332 15.60 -4.02 -19.08
CA LEU A 332 16.35 -4.55 -20.21
C LEU A 332 16.01 -3.91 -21.57
N PRO A 333 14.73 -3.63 -21.92
CA PRO A 333 14.40 -2.94 -23.15
C PRO A 333 15.09 -1.57 -23.27
N LEU A 334 15.31 -0.84 -22.17
CA LEU A 334 15.94 0.49 -22.19
C LEU A 334 17.48 0.43 -22.35
N ILE A 335 18.10 -0.69 -21.97
CA ILE A 335 19.57 -0.84 -21.92
C ILE A 335 20.25 -0.53 -23.27
N PRO A 336 19.80 -1.02 -24.44
CA PRO A 336 20.43 -0.69 -25.73
C PRO A 336 20.55 0.83 -25.98
N TRP A 337 19.52 1.60 -25.64
CA TRP A 337 19.55 3.05 -25.77
C TRP A 337 20.50 3.70 -24.77
N LEU A 338 20.49 3.27 -23.51
CA LEU A 338 21.39 3.78 -22.47
C LEU A 338 22.86 3.49 -22.79
N VAL A 339 23.17 2.27 -23.23
CA VAL A 339 24.50 1.84 -23.64
C VAL A 339 25.01 2.65 -24.84
N SER A 340 24.14 2.94 -25.81
CA SER A 340 24.50 3.75 -26.99
C SER A 340 24.87 5.19 -26.63
N ARG A 341 24.27 5.75 -25.58
CA ARG A 341 24.51 7.13 -25.12
C ARG A 341 25.81 7.29 -24.35
N ARG A 342 26.34 6.21 -23.76
CA ARG A 342 27.57 6.21 -22.95
C ARG A 342 27.60 7.30 -21.87
N SER A 343 26.46 7.54 -21.23
CA SER A 343 26.32 8.49 -20.13
C SER A 343 25.96 7.76 -18.86
N GLU A 344 26.88 7.75 -17.89
CA GLU A 344 26.65 7.13 -16.58
C GLU A 344 25.50 7.81 -15.84
N LEU A 345 25.44 9.15 -15.90
CA LEU A 345 24.36 9.93 -15.29
C LEU A 345 23.00 9.53 -15.88
N GLN A 346 22.92 9.38 -17.20
CA GLN A 346 21.68 8.96 -17.84
C GLN A 346 21.30 7.52 -17.50
N ALA A 347 22.26 6.60 -17.47
CA ALA A 347 22.03 5.22 -17.06
C ALA A 347 21.50 5.15 -15.62
N LEU A 348 22.13 5.86 -14.68
CA LEU A 348 21.72 5.93 -13.28
C LEU A 348 20.30 6.49 -13.13
N ILE A 349 20.02 7.66 -13.71
CA ILE A 349 18.74 8.36 -13.53
C ILE A 349 17.58 7.63 -14.22
N VAL A 350 17.76 7.13 -15.44
CA VAL A 350 16.70 6.39 -16.15
C VAL A 350 16.39 5.07 -15.44
N SER A 351 17.41 4.37 -14.95
CA SER A 351 17.20 3.12 -14.19
C SER A 351 16.53 3.40 -12.83
N ALA A 352 16.90 4.51 -12.18
CA ALA A 352 16.22 4.95 -10.96
C ALA A 352 14.73 5.26 -11.21
N CYS A 353 14.37 5.78 -12.39
CA CYS A 353 12.97 5.97 -12.75
C CYS A 353 12.18 4.65 -12.87
N VAL A 354 12.81 3.52 -13.22
CA VAL A 354 12.16 2.20 -13.17
C VAL A 354 11.84 1.82 -11.72
N GLY A 355 12.81 1.93 -10.81
CA GLY A 355 12.56 1.69 -9.39
C GLY A 355 11.51 2.64 -8.80
N LEU A 356 11.47 3.89 -9.25
CA LEU A 356 10.45 4.86 -8.85
C LEU A 356 9.05 4.46 -9.33
N GLY A 357 8.92 3.97 -10.58
CA GLY A 357 7.64 3.49 -11.10
C GLY A 357 7.09 2.32 -10.31
N PHE A 358 7.97 1.38 -9.93
CA PHE A 358 7.62 0.27 -9.05
C PHE A 358 7.09 0.77 -7.69
N ALA A 359 7.84 1.68 -7.06
CA ALA A 359 7.47 2.23 -5.76
C ALA A 359 6.13 3.00 -5.80
N VAL A 360 5.85 3.71 -6.89
CA VAL A 360 4.55 4.39 -7.07
C VAL A 360 3.39 3.41 -7.06
N GLU A 361 3.49 2.33 -7.83
CA GLU A 361 2.44 1.32 -7.89
C GLU A 361 2.27 0.61 -6.54
N GLU A 362 3.38 0.19 -5.92
CA GLU A 362 3.34 -0.46 -4.61
C GLU A 362 2.73 0.46 -3.52
N ASN A 363 3.06 1.75 -3.56
CA ASN A 363 2.49 2.74 -2.62
C ASN A 363 0.96 2.83 -2.70
N VAL A 364 0.32 2.49 -3.82
CA VAL A 364 -1.15 2.52 -3.92
C VAL A 364 -1.75 1.58 -2.87
N GLY A 365 -1.25 0.35 -2.79
CA GLY A 365 -1.70 -0.65 -1.81
C GLY A 365 -1.38 -0.23 -0.37
N TYR A 366 -0.14 0.20 -0.10
CA TYR A 366 0.25 0.66 1.24
C TYR A 366 -0.57 1.85 1.72
N PHE A 367 -0.84 2.82 0.85
CA PHE A 367 -1.66 3.98 1.20
C PHE A 367 -3.13 3.62 1.35
N GLY A 368 -3.63 2.62 0.63
CA GLY A 368 -4.96 2.04 0.87
C GLY A 368 -5.05 1.47 2.28
N ASN A 369 -4.11 0.60 2.64
CA ASN A 369 -4.08 -0.11 3.92
C ASN A 369 -3.86 0.83 5.12
N SER A 370 -3.07 1.89 4.96
CA SER A 370 -2.81 2.85 6.04
C SER A 370 -3.67 4.12 5.98
N LEU A 371 -4.68 4.17 5.11
CA LEU A 371 -5.45 5.40 4.82
C LEU A 371 -4.55 6.61 4.52
N GLY A 372 -3.43 6.40 3.82
CA GLY A 372 -2.47 7.43 3.44
C GLY A 372 -1.56 7.92 4.57
N ALA A 373 -1.72 7.45 5.82
CA ALA A 373 -0.87 7.84 6.94
C ALA A 373 0.63 7.57 6.67
N SER A 374 0.96 6.44 6.04
CA SER A 374 2.34 6.05 5.71
C SER A 374 2.99 6.84 4.57
N SER A 375 2.27 7.78 3.95
CA SER A 375 2.74 8.49 2.74
C SER A 375 4.03 9.27 2.92
N LEU A 376 4.27 9.87 4.08
CA LEU A 376 5.50 10.61 4.34
C LEU A 376 6.69 9.68 4.59
N GLY A 377 6.50 8.63 5.39
CA GLY A 377 7.52 7.59 5.61
C GLY A 377 7.91 6.91 4.29
N ARG A 378 6.94 6.57 3.44
CA ARG A 378 7.20 5.95 2.13
C ARG A 378 7.82 6.93 1.11
N LEU A 379 7.44 8.22 1.14
CA LEU A 379 8.14 9.25 0.36
C LEU A 379 9.62 9.30 0.75
N THR A 380 9.93 9.31 2.04
CA THR A 380 11.29 9.55 2.55
C THR A 380 12.14 8.29 2.69
N MET A 381 11.57 7.08 2.58
CA MET A 381 12.31 5.82 2.61
C MET A 381 12.04 4.96 1.38
N ALA A 382 10.89 4.29 1.31
CA ALA A 382 10.60 3.25 0.31
C ALA A 382 10.82 3.74 -1.13
N ASN A 383 10.27 4.90 -1.50
CA ASN A 383 10.47 5.47 -2.84
C ASN A 383 11.94 5.64 -3.19
N PHE A 384 12.70 6.18 -2.24
CA PHE A 384 14.11 6.42 -2.46
C PHE A 384 14.93 5.13 -2.48
N LEU A 385 14.59 4.15 -1.63
CA LEU A 385 15.24 2.84 -1.59
C LEU A 385 15.10 2.14 -2.94
N HIS A 386 13.88 1.97 -3.46
CA HIS A 386 13.66 1.32 -4.74
C HIS A 386 14.34 2.05 -5.90
N MET A 387 14.17 3.37 -6.01
CA MET A 387 14.82 4.12 -7.10
C MET A 387 16.35 4.03 -7.02
N SER A 388 16.91 3.99 -5.80
CA SER A 388 18.37 3.94 -5.62
C SER A 388 18.94 2.59 -5.96
N LEU A 389 18.33 1.51 -5.46
CA LEU A 389 18.76 0.15 -5.75
C LEU A 389 18.68 -0.15 -7.26
N THR A 390 17.54 0.14 -7.90
CA THR A 390 17.39 -0.07 -9.35
C THR A 390 18.30 0.86 -10.16
N GLY A 391 18.52 2.10 -9.69
CA GLY A 391 19.49 3.03 -10.28
C GLY A 391 20.92 2.46 -10.29
N LEU A 392 21.38 1.95 -9.15
CA LEU A 392 22.71 1.36 -8.98
C LEU A 392 22.89 0.10 -9.84
N VAL A 393 21.89 -0.81 -9.82
CA VAL A 393 21.89 -2.01 -10.65
C VAL A 393 21.95 -1.66 -12.14
N GLY A 394 21.09 -0.74 -12.60
CA GLY A 394 21.04 -0.36 -14.00
C GLY A 394 22.31 0.34 -14.49
N LEU A 395 22.94 1.17 -13.64
CA LEU A 395 24.26 1.75 -13.92
C LEU A 395 25.33 0.66 -14.06
N ALA A 396 25.38 -0.30 -13.12
CA ALA A 396 26.35 -1.40 -13.15
C ALA A 396 26.18 -2.29 -14.39
N VAL A 397 24.94 -2.59 -14.79
CA VAL A 397 24.64 -3.34 -16.03
C VAL A 397 25.11 -2.56 -17.26
N CYS A 398 24.85 -1.25 -17.35
CA CYS A 398 25.34 -0.44 -18.47
C CYS A 398 26.88 -0.42 -18.54
N ARG A 399 27.57 -0.29 -17.39
CA ARG A 399 29.02 -0.39 -17.28
C ARG A 399 29.55 -1.75 -17.73
N ALA A 400 28.87 -2.84 -17.34
CA ALA A 400 29.17 -4.19 -17.82
C ALA A 400 28.99 -4.31 -19.34
N CYS A 401 27.97 -3.69 -19.94
CA CYS A 401 27.84 -3.67 -21.40
C CYS A 401 28.96 -2.91 -22.10
N TRP A 402 29.51 -1.85 -21.49
CA TRP A 402 30.67 -1.13 -22.03
C TRP A 402 31.99 -1.90 -21.85
N HIS A 403 32.12 -2.63 -20.74
CA HIS A 403 33.36 -3.34 -20.35
C HIS A 403 33.08 -4.75 -19.79
N PRO A 404 32.59 -5.69 -20.62
CA PRO A 404 32.02 -6.96 -20.14
C PRO A 404 33.02 -7.86 -19.41
N LYS A 405 34.29 -7.84 -19.81
CA LYS A 405 35.33 -8.68 -19.20
C LYS A 405 35.73 -8.24 -17.79
N THR A 406 35.63 -6.95 -17.49
CA THR A 406 36.11 -6.39 -16.22
C THR A 406 34.96 -6.04 -15.28
N LEU A 407 33.82 -5.57 -15.81
CA LEU A 407 32.70 -5.07 -15.01
C LEU A 407 31.48 -6.00 -15.01
N GLY A 408 31.51 -7.11 -15.79
CA GLY A 408 30.46 -8.13 -15.76
C GLY A 408 30.23 -8.73 -14.36
N PRO A 409 31.27 -9.24 -13.68
CA PRO A 409 31.15 -9.75 -12.32
C PRO A 409 30.70 -8.69 -11.30
N GLU A 410 31.10 -7.43 -11.50
CA GLU A 410 30.67 -6.31 -10.65
C GLU A 410 29.16 -6.08 -10.76
N ALA A 411 28.57 -6.13 -11.96
CA ALA A 411 27.13 -5.99 -12.14
C ALA A 411 26.34 -7.10 -11.41
N PHE A 412 26.81 -8.35 -11.45
CA PHE A 412 26.21 -9.44 -10.67
C PHE A 412 26.34 -9.22 -9.16
N ALA A 413 27.50 -8.72 -8.69
CA ALA A 413 27.70 -8.42 -7.29
C ALA A 413 26.80 -7.27 -6.81
N VAL A 414 26.67 -6.19 -7.60
CA VAL A 414 25.76 -5.07 -7.31
C VAL A 414 24.30 -5.54 -7.26
N PHE A 415 23.89 -6.38 -8.21
CA PHE A 415 22.55 -6.99 -8.18
C PHE A 415 22.32 -7.84 -6.92
N GLY A 416 23.27 -8.71 -6.57
CA GLY A 416 23.19 -9.53 -5.35
C GLY A 416 23.12 -8.69 -4.07
N VAL A 417 23.90 -7.60 -3.99
CA VAL A 417 23.85 -6.66 -2.87
C VAL A 417 22.52 -5.89 -2.84
N ALA A 418 21.94 -5.53 -3.99
CA ALA A 418 20.63 -4.90 -4.04
C ALA A 418 19.52 -5.84 -3.54
N VAL A 419 19.54 -7.10 -3.97
CA VAL A 419 18.62 -8.14 -3.48
C VAL A 419 18.74 -8.33 -1.97
N LEU A 420 19.97 -8.48 -1.47
CA LEU A 420 20.22 -8.63 -0.03
C LEU A 420 19.82 -7.39 0.76
N GLY A 421 20.19 -6.20 0.28
CA GLY A 421 19.89 -4.93 0.94
C GLY A 421 18.40 -4.67 1.02
N HIS A 422 17.66 -4.95 -0.06
CA HIS A 422 16.21 -4.85 -0.09
C HIS A 422 15.56 -5.86 0.87
N GLY A 423 15.86 -7.15 0.71
CA GLY A 423 15.26 -8.18 1.56
C GLY A 423 15.58 -8.00 3.04
N LEU A 424 16.81 -7.59 3.39
CA LEU A 424 17.14 -7.28 4.78
C LEU A 424 16.40 -6.04 5.28
N TYR A 425 16.26 -5.00 4.47
CA TYR A 425 15.49 -3.80 4.83
C TYR A 425 14.06 -4.18 5.28
N ASP A 426 13.36 -5.01 4.51
CA ASP A 426 12.01 -5.47 4.88
C ASP A 426 12.01 -6.43 6.06
N ALA A 427 12.97 -7.36 6.12
CA ALA A 427 13.10 -8.31 7.22
C ALA A 427 13.26 -7.61 8.57
N PHE A 428 14.07 -6.55 8.66
CA PHE A 428 14.25 -5.79 9.89
C PHE A 428 13.03 -4.94 10.27
N ILE A 429 12.13 -4.66 9.33
CA ILE A 429 10.85 -3.98 9.60
C ILE A 429 9.79 -4.97 10.10
N VAL A 430 9.71 -6.16 9.49
CA VAL A 430 8.57 -7.06 9.69
C VAL A 430 8.87 -8.19 10.67
N LEU A 431 10.05 -8.83 10.61
CA LEU A 431 10.33 -10.00 11.44
C LEU A 431 10.46 -9.61 12.92
N PRO A 432 9.64 -10.17 13.84
CA PRO A 432 9.69 -9.83 15.26
C PRO A 432 11.09 -10.02 15.87
N ALA A 433 11.76 -11.12 15.52
CA ALA A 433 13.10 -11.45 16.00
C ALA A 433 14.17 -10.40 15.65
N LEU A 434 13.95 -9.60 14.59
CA LEU A 434 14.85 -8.54 14.16
C LEU A 434 14.35 -7.15 14.57
N ASN A 435 13.07 -6.87 14.39
CA ASN A 435 12.49 -5.55 14.65
C ASN A 435 12.63 -5.14 16.14
N ASP A 436 12.25 -6.03 17.06
CA ASP A 436 12.17 -5.71 18.50
C ASP A 436 13.49 -5.26 19.11
N GLN A 437 14.62 -5.74 18.59
CA GLN A 437 15.95 -5.49 19.13
C GLN A 437 16.85 -4.68 18.19
N TRP A 438 16.62 -4.76 16.88
CA TRP A 438 17.55 -4.31 15.85
C TRP A 438 16.89 -3.44 14.78
N GLY A 439 15.70 -2.89 15.01
CA GLY A 439 15.03 -2.00 14.04
C GLY A 439 15.88 -0.80 13.55
N LEU A 440 16.89 -0.38 14.32
CA LEU A 440 17.87 0.63 13.87
C LEU A 440 18.73 0.18 12.68
N VAL A 441 18.88 -1.12 12.45
CA VAL A 441 19.65 -1.66 11.31
C VAL A 441 18.96 -1.34 9.99
N THR A 442 17.63 -1.28 9.94
CA THR A 442 16.88 -0.78 8.77
C THR A 442 17.37 0.60 8.35
N LEU A 443 17.55 1.51 9.31
CA LEU A 443 18.04 2.86 9.06
C LEU A 443 19.50 2.85 8.56
N LEU A 444 20.35 1.96 9.08
CA LEU A 444 21.74 1.83 8.62
C LEU A 444 21.84 1.31 7.19
N ILE A 445 21.05 0.29 6.83
CA ILE A 445 20.94 -0.22 5.45
C ILE A 445 20.50 0.92 4.54
N TYR A 446 19.46 1.64 4.93
CA TYR A 446 18.92 2.77 4.19
C TYR A 446 19.97 3.87 3.96
N ILE A 447 20.66 4.31 5.02
CA ILE A 447 21.75 5.30 4.93
C ILE A 447 22.86 4.82 3.99
N GLY A 448 23.22 3.53 4.07
CA GLY A 448 24.22 2.93 3.18
C GLY A 448 23.84 3.04 1.71
N VAL A 449 22.57 2.74 1.37
CA VAL A 449 22.04 2.87 0.00
C VAL A 449 22.03 4.34 -0.44
N VAL A 450 21.60 5.26 0.42
CA VAL A 450 21.60 6.71 0.15
C VAL A 450 23.00 7.22 -0.16
N TYR A 451 23.97 6.89 0.68
CA TYR A 451 25.36 7.28 0.49
C TYR A 451 25.92 6.73 -0.82
N GLN A 452 25.68 5.44 -1.10
CA GLN A 452 26.14 4.78 -2.31
C GLN A 452 25.54 5.40 -3.57
N PHE A 453 24.23 5.66 -3.59
CA PHE A 453 23.56 6.31 -4.71
C PHE A 453 24.13 7.70 -4.99
N PHE A 454 24.23 8.55 -3.96
CA PHE A 454 24.76 9.91 -4.13
C PHE A 454 26.25 9.92 -4.47
N ARG A 455 27.02 8.91 -4.05
CA ARG A 455 28.43 8.74 -4.47
C ARG A 455 28.53 8.49 -5.98
N GLU A 456 27.77 7.53 -6.52
CA GLU A 456 27.75 7.26 -7.96
C GLU A 456 27.21 8.46 -8.75
N PHE A 457 26.17 9.12 -8.22
CA PHE A 457 25.63 10.34 -8.81
C PHE A 457 26.69 11.45 -8.92
N ARG A 458 27.43 11.74 -7.83
CA ARG A 458 28.48 12.77 -7.83
C ARG A 458 29.64 12.41 -8.76
N ALA A 459 30.00 11.13 -8.85
CA ALA A 459 31.02 10.67 -9.78
C ALA A 459 30.58 10.87 -11.25
N ALA A 460 29.33 10.57 -11.56
CA ALA A 460 28.76 10.72 -12.90
C ALA A 460 28.41 12.17 -13.27
N ASN A 461 28.23 13.05 -12.28
CA ASN A 461 27.83 14.43 -12.48
C ASN A 461 28.94 15.40 -12.05
N HIS A 462 29.83 15.71 -12.99
CA HIS A 462 30.93 16.65 -12.77
C HIS A 462 30.43 18.03 -12.32
N SER A 463 31.12 18.58 -11.30
CA SER A 463 30.80 19.74 -10.47
C SER A 463 30.40 21.00 -11.23
N GLU A 464 29.11 21.10 -11.54
CA GLU A 464 28.49 22.29 -12.11
C GLU A 464 27.37 22.74 -11.18
N SER A 465 27.13 24.05 -11.06
CA SER A 465 26.09 24.59 -10.21
C SER A 465 24.69 24.33 -10.78
N TYR A 466 23.71 24.13 -9.89
CA TYR A 466 22.31 23.98 -10.29
C TYR A 466 21.60 25.34 -10.33
N ARG A 467 20.62 25.47 -11.24
CA ARG A 467 19.83 26.70 -11.36
C ARG A 467 18.90 26.91 -10.16
N LEU A 468 18.25 25.85 -9.69
CA LEU A 468 17.54 25.84 -8.41
C LEU A 468 18.28 24.90 -7.48
N SER A 469 18.27 25.21 -6.19
CA SER A 469 18.78 24.30 -5.15
C SER A 469 18.05 22.96 -5.24
N VAL A 470 18.79 21.86 -5.14
CA VAL A 470 18.21 20.51 -5.08
C VAL A 470 17.41 20.34 -3.79
N SER A 471 17.94 20.87 -2.68
CA SER A 471 17.27 20.94 -1.37
C SER A 471 15.92 21.65 -1.44
N PHE A 472 15.81 22.72 -2.23
CA PHE A 472 14.53 23.38 -2.49
C PHE A 472 13.50 22.45 -3.15
N THR A 473 13.90 21.72 -4.20
CA THR A 473 13.01 20.77 -4.90
C THR A 473 12.52 19.67 -3.97
N PHE A 474 13.42 19.08 -3.18
CA PHE A 474 13.08 18.05 -2.20
C PHE A 474 12.13 18.58 -1.11
N THR A 475 12.43 19.74 -0.54
CA THR A 475 11.62 20.34 0.54
C THR A 475 10.21 20.69 0.06
N VAL A 476 10.09 21.24 -1.16
CA VAL A 476 8.78 21.50 -1.77
C VAL A 476 8.02 20.19 -1.95
N GLY A 477 8.68 19.11 -2.38
CA GLY A 477 8.06 17.78 -2.48
C GLY A 477 7.53 17.26 -1.15
N VAL A 478 8.36 17.31 -0.09
CA VAL A 478 7.97 16.93 1.28
C VAL A 478 6.77 17.75 1.77
N ALA A 479 6.80 19.08 1.59
CA ALA A 479 5.71 19.95 1.99
C ALA A 479 4.41 19.68 1.21
N LEU A 480 4.49 19.42 -0.10
CA LEU A 480 3.33 19.09 -0.94
C LEU A 480 2.67 17.77 -0.52
N VAL A 481 3.47 16.73 -0.30
CA VAL A 481 2.96 15.44 0.15
C VAL A 481 2.35 15.57 1.55
N THR A 482 3.05 16.24 2.48
CA THR A 482 2.52 16.49 3.84
C THR A 482 1.15 17.20 3.79
N SER A 483 1.04 18.23 2.95
CA SER A 483 -0.18 19.01 2.72
C SER A 483 -1.30 18.16 2.13
N ALA A 484 -1.03 17.38 1.08
CA ALA A 484 -2.02 16.50 0.45
C ALA A 484 -2.48 15.36 1.38
N THR A 485 -1.55 14.77 2.13
CA THR A 485 -1.84 13.74 3.13
C THR A 485 -2.72 14.30 4.24
N TYR A 486 -2.45 15.52 4.72
CA TYR A 486 -3.30 16.15 5.72
C TYR A 486 -4.73 16.39 5.20
N VAL A 487 -4.87 16.88 3.97
CA VAL A 487 -6.18 17.07 3.32
C VAL A 487 -6.91 15.74 3.21
N TYR A 488 -6.22 14.70 2.73
CA TYR A 488 -6.79 13.37 2.59
C TYR A 488 -7.22 12.80 3.95
N LEU A 489 -6.33 12.71 4.93
CA LEU A 489 -6.65 12.21 6.27
C LEU A 489 -7.77 13.02 6.94
N SER A 490 -7.79 14.34 6.80
CA SER A 490 -8.85 15.17 7.37
C SER A 490 -10.21 14.86 6.75
N SER A 491 -10.25 14.54 5.45
CA SER A 491 -11.49 14.14 4.77
C SER A 491 -12.01 12.76 5.20
N GLN A 492 -11.12 11.88 5.66
CA GLN A 492 -11.47 10.52 6.09
C GLN A 492 -11.77 10.44 7.59
N LEU A 493 -10.98 11.14 8.42
CA LEU A 493 -10.93 10.95 9.87
C LEU A 493 -11.34 12.20 10.68
N GLY A 494 -11.47 13.35 10.02
CA GLY A 494 -11.55 14.65 10.67
C GLY A 494 -10.19 15.22 11.10
N HIS A 495 -10.17 16.52 11.34
CA HIS A 495 -8.93 17.30 11.51
C HIS A 495 -8.05 16.86 12.70
N ASN A 496 -8.66 16.53 13.85
CA ASN A 496 -7.92 16.20 15.07
C ASN A 496 -7.17 14.87 14.94
N ALA A 497 -7.83 13.84 14.40
CA ALA A 497 -7.21 12.54 14.15
C ALA A 497 -6.13 12.66 13.07
N ALA A 498 -6.42 13.38 11.97
CA ALA A 498 -5.47 13.65 10.91
C ALA A 498 -4.19 14.35 11.43
N LEU A 499 -4.33 15.36 12.28
CA LEU A 499 -3.19 16.08 12.86
C LEU A 499 -2.36 15.19 13.79
N LYS A 500 -3.00 14.34 14.59
CA LYS A 500 -2.32 13.40 15.48
C LYS A 500 -1.50 12.37 14.69
N LEU A 501 -2.09 11.78 13.66
CA LEU A 501 -1.39 10.79 12.81
C LEU A 501 -0.23 11.44 12.05
N LEU A 502 -0.48 12.58 11.40
CA LEU A 502 0.55 13.23 10.58
C LEU A 502 1.70 13.80 11.42
N SER A 503 1.44 14.28 12.65
CA SER A 503 2.51 14.81 13.50
C SER A 503 3.49 13.73 13.97
N ALA A 504 2.99 12.52 14.27
CA ALA A 504 3.85 11.37 14.57
C ALA A 504 4.74 10.98 13.38
N GLU A 505 4.16 10.92 12.18
CA GLU A 505 4.89 10.60 10.94
C GLU A 505 5.90 11.68 10.53
N LEU A 506 5.57 12.96 10.74
CA LEU A 506 6.50 14.07 10.51
C LEU A 506 7.69 13.99 11.45
N LEU A 507 7.47 13.65 12.72
CA LEU A 507 8.52 13.51 13.71
C LEU A 507 9.45 12.33 13.39
N SER A 508 8.90 11.17 13.00
CA SER A 508 9.69 10.01 12.60
C SER A 508 10.50 10.28 11.32
N SER A 509 9.93 11.03 10.37
CA SER A 509 10.58 11.37 9.10
C SER A 509 11.59 12.52 9.20
N ALA A 510 11.61 13.30 10.29
CA ALA A 510 12.45 14.48 10.42
C ALA A 510 13.95 14.19 10.27
N ILE A 511 14.42 13.06 10.83
CA ILE A 511 15.81 12.60 10.72
C ILE A 511 16.17 12.30 9.27
N LEU A 512 15.26 11.67 8.52
CA LEU A 512 15.46 11.31 7.12
C LEU A 512 15.45 12.55 6.22
N ILE A 513 14.52 13.49 6.48
CA ILE A 513 14.49 14.78 5.80
C ILE A 513 15.81 15.52 6.02
N TYR A 514 16.31 15.55 7.25
CA TYR A 514 17.63 16.12 7.56
C TYR A 514 18.76 15.42 6.82
N LEU A 515 18.78 14.08 6.80
CA LEU A 515 19.77 13.28 6.07
C LEU A 515 19.80 13.68 4.57
N PHE A 516 18.65 13.80 3.93
CA PHE A 516 18.56 14.23 2.53
C PHE A 516 19.06 15.65 2.31
N LEU A 517 18.66 16.58 3.16
CA LEU A 517 19.10 17.98 3.04
C LEU A 517 20.61 18.13 3.22
N ARG A 518 21.24 17.19 3.95
CA ARG A 518 22.69 17.11 4.13
C ARG A 518 23.42 16.43 2.96
N GLU A 519 22.89 15.31 2.45
CA GLU A 519 23.58 14.51 1.43
C GLU A 519 23.28 14.96 -0.02
N ALA A 520 22.21 15.71 -0.23
CA ALA A 520 21.83 16.22 -1.55
C ALA A 520 22.95 17.10 -2.16
N PRO A 521 23.10 17.08 -3.49
CA PRO A 521 23.96 18.04 -4.19
C PRO A 521 23.53 19.46 -3.87
N ASP A 522 24.46 20.34 -3.48
CA ASP A 522 24.17 21.68 -2.93
C ASP A 522 23.45 21.64 -1.56
N SER A 523 23.99 20.85 -0.63
CA SER A 523 23.57 20.85 0.78
C SER A 523 23.45 22.27 1.32
N LEU A 524 22.33 22.55 1.98
CA LEU A 524 22.12 23.81 2.71
C LEU A 524 22.74 23.78 4.11
N ILE A 525 23.24 22.62 4.52
CA ILE A 525 23.85 22.37 5.81
C ILE A 525 25.35 22.26 5.55
N ASP A 526 26.08 23.32 5.88
CA ASP A 526 27.54 23.33 5.90
C ASP A 526 28.04 22.39 7.02
N VAL A 527 29.09 21.62 6.74
CA VAL A 527 29.73 20.68 7.69
C VAL A 527 30.90 21.36 8.39
#